data_AF-A0A9P8BKF7-F1
#
_entry.id   AF-A0A9P8BKF7-F1
#
_cell.length_a   1.000
_cell.length_b   1.000
_cell.length_c   1.000
_cell.angle_alpha   90.00
_cell.angle_beta   90.00
_cell.angle_gamma   90.00
#
_symmetry.space_group_name_H-M   'P 1'
#
loop_
_entity.id
_entity.type
_entity.pdbx_description
1 polymer ?
#
loop_
_entity_poly.entity_id
_entity_poly.type
_entity_poly.pdbx_seq_one_letter_code
_entity_poly.pdbx_strand_id
1 'polypeptide(L)'
;MPAPQTHFRFAMGEYNKEGSYMAQSAKGVIHHNIPGGLVMLLRGMSHESILDFSLGCSGRYYIKWKDPQGVVKQNGSSGLWRIIDQDPNVELDHLSIGAGDVHWGVRVTGSGNASFHRLEPTASAQIGMAELISGLSDIRFVSLGAGGTFCYNAAGTIHLDALPIRLRAKLQTASEEERTITNVVLSPHSTANWVIMYADGKYDGMLPASWLKDLAPHVQSQYSLLLQATQSPSAAFPVVSKTPVRALITTSTEFLELRNLFLKGWQHPGKGLPSIVNICAIDLPQSLLRPYQAYRSQLEKQLGKQRLNEQKAFHGTPRRCCIGDSTNTTQLCSDADCNLCLIIGTSFQLKRAGTAPGRNFMRFGRGIYTTSVSSKADDYNTSQDTSSSPYKAVLVARVVLGSGYSLDKTNQSLTKPPGGRNSVIGKVGDSLKYEEQVVYRDDAIRPAYIIVYRL
;
A
#
# COMPACT_ATOMS: atom_id res chain seq x y z
N MET A 1 -22.85 32.32 23.20
CA MET A 1 -22.89 30.94 23.74
C MET A 1 -21.83 30.15 23.01
N PRO A 2 -20.93 29.41 23.68
CA PRO A 2 -19.99 28.54 22.97
C PRO A 2 -20.79 27.44 22.26
N ALA A 3 -20.54 27.22 20.97
CA ALA A 3 -21.22 26.20 20.19
C ALA A 3 -20.98 24.81 20.82
N PRO A 4 -22.01 23.95 20.94
CA PRO A 4 -21.84 22.62 21.49
C PRO A 4 -20.85 21.85 20.63
N GLN A 5 -19.82 21.25 21.25
CA GLN A 5 -18.89 20.35 20.56
C GLN A 5 -19.71 19.24 19.90
N THR A 6 -19.82 19.30 18.57
CA THR A 6 -20.48 18.30 17.74
C THR A 6 -19.60 17.05 17.72
N HIS A 7 -19.69 16.23 18.76
CA HIS A 7 -18.94 14.97 18.89
C HIS A 7 -19.45 13.94 17.87
N PHE A 8 -19.05 14.10 16.61
CA PHE A 8 -19.11 13.03 15.63
C PHE A 8 -17.84 12.19 15.73
N ARG A 9 -17.97 10.91 16.08
CA ARG A 9 -16.88 9.93 16.04
C ARG A 9 -17.23 8.82 15.07
N PHE A 10 -16.22 8.30 14.39
CA PHE A 10 -16.38 7.26 13.38
C PHE A 10 -15.23 6.28 13.45
N ALA A 11 -15.53 4.98 13.32
CA ALA A 11 -14.54 3.91 13.22
C ALA A 11 -14.95 2.93 12.13
N MET A 12 -13.97 2.38 11.42
CA MET A 12 -14.16 1.36 10.40
C MET A 12 -13.41 0.10 10.75
N GLY A 13 -14.02 -1.04 10.47
CA GLY A 13 -13.45 -2.37 10.70
C GLY A 13 -13.76 -3.33 9.57
N GLU A 14 -13.50 -4.60 9.83
CA GLU A 14 -13.98 -5.75 9.07
C GLU A 14 -14.53 -6.78 10.04
N TYR A 15 -15.71 -7.29 9.75
CA TYR A 15 -16.31 -8.41 10.47
C TYR A 15 -17.01 -9.32 9.47
N ASN A 16 -16.90 -10.63 9.65
CA ASN A 16 -17.43 -11.62 8.70
C ASN A 16 -16.97 -11.38 7.25
N LYS A 17 -15.75 -10.86 7.07
CA LYS A 17 -15.14 -10.55 5.76
C LYS A 17 -15.84 -9.42 5.00
N GLU A 18 -16.73 -8.70 5.66
CA GLU A 18 -17.40 -7.52 5.13
C GLU A 18 -16.96 -6.28 5.92
N GLY A 19 -17.08 -5.11 5.27
CA GLY A 19 -16.83 -3.84 5.94
C GLY A 19 -17.72 -3.68 7.17
N SER A 20 -17.17 -3.07 8.22
CA SER A 20 -17.88 -2.74 9.45
C SER A 20 -17.70 -1.26 9.76
N TYR A 21 -18.69 -0.62 10.37
CA TYR A 21 -18.49 0.69 10.97
C TYR A 21 -19.31 0.88 12.25
N MET A 22 -18.83 1.81 13.06
CA MET A 22 -19.59 2.39 14.17
C MET A 22 -19.42 3.91 14.10
N ALA A 23 -20.51 4.63 14.32
CA ALA A 23 -20.53 6.07 14.41
C ALA A 23 -21.30 6.50 15.66
N GLN A 24 -20.78 7.51 16.34
CA GLN A 24 -21.42 8.15 17.47
C GLN A 24 -21.68 9.61 17.08
N SER A 25 -22.88 10.10 17.35
CA SER A 25 -23.23 11.50 17.25
C SER A 25 -24.18 11.91 18.37
N ALA A 26 -24.54 13.20 18.42
CA ALA A 26 -25.55 13.72 19.34
C ALA A 26 -26.95 13.08 19.17
N LYS A 27 -27.17 12.32 18.08
CA LYS A 27 -28.43 11.61 17.82
C LYS A 27 -28.39 10.13 18.23
N GLY A 28 -27.27 9.65 18.76
CA GLY A 28 -27.10 8.26 19.16
C GLY A 28 -25.90 7.58 18.53
N VAL A 29 -25.86 6.25 18.68
CA VAL A 29 -24.89 5.37 18.00
C VAL A 29 -25.60 4.67 16.85
N ILE A 30 -24.93 4.64 15.71
CA ILE A 30 -25.30 3.77 14.58
C ILE A 30 -24.12 2.89 14.22
N HIS A 31 -24.40 1.71 13.71
CA HIS A 31 -23.37 0.75 13.36
C HIS A 31 -23.84 -0.17 12.23
N HIS A 32 -22.88 -0.74 11.53
CA HIS A 32 -23.12 -1.73 10.49
C HIS A 32 -22.15 -2.88 10.67
N ASN A 33 -22.69 -4.10 10.68
CA ASN A 33 -21.90 -5.33 10.69
C ASN A 33 -20.81 -5.33 11.78
N ILE A 34 -21.18 -5.01 13.03
CA ILE A 34 -20.26 -5.08 14.17
C ILE A 34 -20.41 -6.41 14.93
N PRO A 35 -19.38 -6.86 15.67
CA PRO A 35 -19.44 -8.10 16.45
C PRO A 35 -20.59 -8.14 17.46
N GLY A 36 -21.21 -9.30 17.64
CA GLY A 36 -22.34 -9.47 18.57
C GLY A 36 -22.03 -9.07 20.01
N GLY A 37 -20.80 -9.31 20.48
CA GLY A 37 -20.34 -8.86 21.81
C GLY A 37 -20.37 -7.33 21.96
N LEU A 38 -19.99 -6.60 20.90
CA LEU A 38 -20.06 -5.14 20.90
C LEU A 38 -21.52 -4.65 20.85
N VAL A 39 -22.38 -5.29 20.05
CA VAL A 39 -23.82 -5.00 20.04
C VAL A 39 -24.43 -5.15 21.44
N MET A 40 -24.09 -6.23 22.15
CA MET A 40 -24.59 -6.48 23.50
C MET A 40 -24.12 -5.44 24.51
N LEU A 41 -22.86 -5.01 24.43
CA LEU A 41 -22.35 -3.91 25.26
C LEU A 41 -23.15 -2.62 24.98
N LEU A 42 -23.32 -2.25 23.71
CA LEU A 42 -24.00 -1.00 23.32
C LEU A 42 -25.45 -0.92 23.81
N ARG A 43 -26.17 -2.05 23.92
CA ARG A 43 -27.56 -2.09 24.44
C ARG A 43 -27.68 -1.59 25.88
N GLY A 44 -26.64 -1.75 26.69
CA GLY A 44 -26.63 -1.36 28.10
C GLY A 44 -26.04 0.01 28.37
N MET A 45 -25.65 0.76 27.33
CA MET A 45 -24.89 2.00 27.47
C MET A 45 -25.61 3.20 26.85
N SER A 46 -25.56 4.34 27.53
CA SER A 46 -25.94 5.61 26.91
C SER A 46 -24.89 5.99 25.87
N HIS A 47 -25.32 6.43 24.68
CA HIS A 47 -24.40 6.91 23.66
C HIS A 47 -23.53 8.06 24.14
N GLU A 48 -24.01 8.90 25.07
CA GLU A 48 -23.25 10.00 25.66
C GLU A 48 -22.13 9.51 26.59
N SER A 49 -22.28 8.31 27.14
CA SER A 49 -21.28 7.72 28.03
C SER A 49 -20.06 7.17 27.30
N ILE A 50 -20.14 6.97 25.97
CA ILE A 50 -19.05 6.43 25.15
C ILE A 50 -17.98 7.50 24.97
N LEU A 51 -16.78 7.19 25.44
CA LEU A 51 -15.62 8.07 25.44
C LEU A 51 -14.74 7.86 24.21
N ASP A 52 -14.55 6.60 23.80
CA ASP A 52 -13.73 6.24 22.64
C ASP A 52 -14.10 4.85 22.13
N PHE A 53 -13.83 4.59 20.85
CA PHE A 53 -13.99 3.26 20.26
C PHE A 53 -13.14 3.09 19.00
N SER A 54 -12.75 1.86 18.73
CA SER A 54 -12.03 1.50 17.51
C SER A 54 -12.45 0.12 17.02
N LEU A 55 -12.41 -0.06 15.71
CA LEU A 55 -12.72 -1.31 15.02
C LEU A 55 -11.50 -1.71 14.19
N GLY A 56 -11.18 -3.00 14.19
CA GLY A 56 -10.10 -3.57 13.39
C GLY A 56 -10.58 -4.67 12.45
N CYS A 57 -9.66 -5.50 11.98
CA CYS A 57 -9.98 -6.69 11.21
C CYS A 57 -10.47 -7.86 12.08
N SER A 58 -11.25 -8.74 11.45
CA SER A 58 -11.75 -10.00 12.00
C SER A 58 -12.60 -9.83 13.25
N GLY A 59 -13.40 -8.76 13.30
CA GLY A 59 -14.28 -8.44 14.42
C GLY A 59 -13.55 -7.96 15.67
N ARG A 60 -12.30 -7.52 15.55
CA ARG A 60 -11.62 -6.85 16.66
C ARG A 60 -12.24 -5.50 16.94
N TYR A 61 -12.43 -5.20 18.21
CA TYR A 61 -12.94 -3.91 18.65
C TYR A 61 -12.37 -3.53 20.01
N TYR A 62 -12.34 -2.23 20.27
CA TYR A 62 -12.12 -1.60 21.57
C TYR A 62 -13.21 -0.57 21.82
N ILE A 63 -13.65 -0.44 23.06
CA ILE A 63 -14.60 0.59 23.48
C ILE A 63 -14.30 1.04 24.90
N LYS A 64 -14.35 2.35 25.12
CA LYS A 64 -14.19 3.04 26.41
C LYS A 64 -15.45 3.83 26.72
N TRP A 65 -15.97 3.73 27.95
CA TRP A 65 -17.20 4.42 28.36
C TRP A 65 -17.17 4.77 29.86
N LYS A 66 -18.10 5.62 30.30
CA LYS A 66 -18.40 5.84 31.73
C LYS A 66 -19.60 4.99 32.14
N ASP A 67 -19.47 4.24 33.24
CA ASP A 67 -20.63 3.55 33.82
C ASP A 67 -21.59 4.54 34.52
N PRO A 68 -22.78 4.09 34.97
CA PRO A 68 -23.74 4.97 35.65
C PRO A 68 -23.21 5.64 36.93
N GLN A 69 -22.14 5.09 37.53
CA GLN A 69 -21.47 5.66 38.70
C GLN A 69 -20.39 6.68 38.30
N GLY A 70 -20.19 6.92 37.01
CA GLY A 70 -19.20 7.84 36.46
C GLY A 70 -17.80 7.24 36.36
N VAL A 71 -17.63 5.95 36.65
CA VAL A 71 -16.35 5.26 36.60
C VAL A 71 -16.03 4.90 35.15
N VAL A 72 -14.82 5.22 34.71
CA VAL A 72 -14.34 4.86 33.37
C VAL A 72 -14.12 3.36 33.28
N LYS A 73 -14.73 2.75 32.27
CA LYS A 73 -14.62 1.34 31.91
C LYS A 73 -14.11 1.23 30.48
N GLN A 74 -13.48 0.09 30.19
CA GLN A 74 -13.03 -0.24 28.85
C GLN A 74 -13.15 -1.73 28.62
N ASN A 75 -13.34 -2.13 27.36
CA ASN A 75 -13.43 -3.51 26.96
C ASN A 75 -13.00 -3.67 25.50
N GLY A 76 -12.78 -4.91 25.08
CA GLY A 76 -12.51 -5.22 23.70
C GLY A 76 -12.88 -6.65 23.33
N SER A 77 -12.64 -7.00 22.08
CA SER A 77 -12.83 -8.36 21.59
C SER A 77 -12.00 -9.38 22.39
N SER A 78 -12.44 -10.64 22.43
CA SER A 78 -11.71 -11.72 23.09
C SER A 78 -10.25 -11.77 22.65
N GLY A 79 -9.34 -11.85 23.62
CA GLY A 79 -7.89 -11.88 23.38
C GLY A 79 -7.25 -10.54 23.02
N LEU A 80 -8.00 -9.44 22.88
CA LEU A 80 -7.42 -8.12 22.53
C LEU A 80 -6.28 -7.73 23.47
N TRP A 81 -6.53 -7.77 24.78
CA TRP A 81 -5.56 -7.37 25.81
C TRP A 81 -4.25 -8.17 25.73
N ARG A 82 -4.36 -9.47 25.43
CA ARG A 82 -3.21 -10.35 25.20
C ARG A 82 -2.47 -10.01 23.90
N ILE A 83 -3.20 -9.64 22.84
CA ILE A 83 -2.62 -9.27 21.54
C ILE A 83 -1.85 -7.96 21.63
N ILE A 84 -2.35 -6.99 22.39
CA ILE A 84 -1.69 -5.70 22.57
C ILE A 84 -0.69 -5.71 23.74
N ASP A 85 -0.52 -6.86 24.40
CA ASP A 85 0.36 -7.05 25.57
C ASP A 85 0.13 -6.01 26.67
N GLN A 86 -1.13 -5.78 27.05
CA GLN A 86 -1.51 -4.85 28.13
C GLN A 86 -2.43 -5.50 29.16
N ASP A 87 -2.32 -5.03 30.40
CA ASP A 87 -3.26 -5.35 31.46
C ASP A 87 -4.62 -4.67 31.16
N PRO A 88 -5.75 -5.40 31.16
CA PRO A 88 -7.09 -4.84 30.98
C PRO A 88 -7.44 -3.68 31.93
N ASN A 89 -6.77 -3.59 33.08
CA ASN A 89 -6.95 -2.55 34.08
C ASN A 89 -6.14 -1.27 33.81
N VAL A 90 -5.22 -1.28 32.84
CA VAL A 90 -4.49 -0.07 32.45
C VAL A 90 -5.42 0.85 31.68
N GLU A 91 -5.73 2.03 32.22
CA GLU A 91 -6.52 3.01 31.50
C GLU A 91 -5.78 3.49 30.24
N LEU A 92 -6.37 3.23 29.08
CA LEU A 92 -5.95 3.78 27.79
C LEU A 92 -6.78 5.03 27.48
N ASP A 93 -6.18 6.09 26.95
CA ASP A 93 -6.89 7.28 26.49
C ASP A 93 -7.46 7.10 25.09
N HIS A 94 -6.67 6.46 24.23
CA HIS A 94 -7.07 6.14 22.87
C HIS A 94 -6.42 4.82 22.43
N LEU A 95 -7.13 4.03 21.64
CA LEU A 95 -6.59 2.82 21.01
C LEU A 95 -7.07 2.74 19.56
N SER A 96 -6.14 2.75 18.62
CA SER A 96 -6.40 2.54 17.20
C SER A 96 -6.05 1.10 16.82
N ILE A 97 -7.01 0.38 16.24
CA ILE A 97 -6.87 -1.01 15.79
C ILE A 97 -6.81 -1.04 14.27
N GLY A 98 -5.75 -1.60 13.70
CA GLY A 98 -5.52 -1.66 12.26
C GLY A 98 -5.82 -3.01 11.62
N ALA A 99 -5.26 -3.20 10.43
CA ALA A 99 -5.31 -4.47 9.72
C ALA A 99 -4.31 -5.48 10.28
N GLY A 100 -4.70 -6.76 10.39
CA GLY A 100 -3.88 -7.75 11.06
C GLY A 100 -3.60 -7.36 12.52
N ASP A 101 -2.42 -7.69 13.03
CA ASP A 101 -2.08 -7.49 14.45
C ASP A 101 -1.44 -6.12 14.73
N VAL A 102 -1.79 -5.11 13.92
CA VAL A 102 -1.27 -3.75 14.06
C VAL A 102 -2.20 -2.95 14.96
N HIS A 103 -1.68 -2.50 16.10
CA HIS A 103 -2.42 -1.77 17.12
C HIS A 103 -1.57 -0.63 17.70
N TRP A 104 -2.22 0.45 18.12
CA TRP A 104 -1.56 1.66 18.65
C TRP A 104 -2.37 2.30 19.76
N GLY A 105 -1.73 2.64 20.88
CA GLY A 105 -2.41 3.18 22.06
C GLY A 105 -1.77 4.44 22.64
N VAL A 106 -2.57 5.18 23.41
CA VAL A 106 -2.17 6.41 24.10
C VAL A 106 -2.47 6.27 25.58
N ARG A 107 -1.52 6.68 26.44
CA ARG A 107 -1.68 6.70 27.89
C ARG A 107 -1.14 7.99 28.50
N VAL A 108 -1.98 8.71 29.23
CA VAL A 108 -1.63 9.84 30.05
C VAL A 108 -1.06 9.31 31.35
N THR A 109 0.22 9.62 31.59
CA THR A 109 0.83 9.38 32.90
C THR A 109 0.37 10.46 33.86
N GLY A 110 0.31 10.18 35.16
CA GLY A 110 -0.25 11.08 36.20
C GLY A 110 0.40 12.48 36.31
N SER A 111 1.41 12.79 35.50
CA SER A 111 1.99 14.13 35.31
C SER A 111 1.24 15.01 34.31
N GLY A 112 0.16 14.52 33.69
CA GLY A 112 -0.59 15.24 32.65
C GLY A 112 0.06 15.18 31.25
N ASN A 113 1.24 14.56 31.14
CA ASN A 113 1.88 14.30 29.85
C ASN A 113 1.32 13.01 29.25
N ALA A 114 0.64 13.13 28.12
CA ALA A 114 0.25 12.01 27.27
C ALA A 114 1.52 11.34 26.72
N SER A 115 1.75 10.09 27.12
CA SER A 115 2.79 9.23 26.56
C SER A 115 2.15 8.22 25.61
N PHE A 116 2.56 8.26 24.35
CA PHE A 116 2.03 7.40 23.30
C PHE A 116 2.87 6.11 23.26
N HIS A 117 2.22 4.95 23.36
CA HIS A 117 2.90 3.66 23.45
C HIS A 117 2.46 2.74 22.31
N ARG A 118 3.44 2.16 21.61
CA ARG A 118 3.17 1.05 20.69
C ARG A 118 2.84 -0.18 21.53
N LEU A 119 1.65 -0.73 21.29
CA LEU A 119 1.20 -1.92 21.97
C LEU A 119 1.40 -3.10 20.99
N GLU A 120 2.61 -3.69 20.98
CA GLU A 120 2.95 -4.76 20.05
C GLU A 120 2.49 -6.14 20.55
N PRO A 121 2.04 -7.03 19.64
CA PRO A 121 2.13 -8.46 19.85
C PRO A 121 3.60 -8.90 19.77
N THR A 122 4.04 -9.72 20.70
CA THR A 122 5.36 -10.37 20.69
C THR A 122 5.74 -10.94 19.31
N ALA A 123 6.95 -10.58 18.86
CA ALA A 123 7.75 -11.12 17.76
C ALA A 123 7.33 -10.81 16.30
N SER A 124 8.06 -9.84 15.73
CA SER A 124 8.45 -9.73 14.32
C SER A 124 7.40 -9.31 13.27
N ALA A 125 6.94 -8.07 13.32
CA ALA A 125 6.75 -7.25 12.10
C ALA A 125 6.37 -5.80 12.44
N GLN A 126 7.09 -4.85 11.84
CA GLN A 126 6.77 -3.40 11.71
C GLN A 126 7.36 -2.40 12.74
N ILE A 127 8.69 -2.44 12.90
CA ILE A 127 9.51 -1.41 13.57
C ILE A 127 9.30 0.03 13.01
N GLY A 128 8.87 0.19 11.74
CA GLY A 128 8.89 1.48 11.04
C GLY A 128 8.02 2.61 11.61
N MET A 129 6.75 2.36 11.96
CA MET A 129 5.89 3.42 12.53
C MET A 129 6.24 3.74 13.98
N ALA A 130 6.78 2.75 14.70
CA ALA A 130 7.32 2.89 16.05
C ALA A 130 8.47 3.89 16.09
N GLU A 131 9.47 3.69 15.23
CA GLU A 131 10.61 4.60 15.11
C GLU A 131 10.21 6.00 14.60
N LEU A 132 9.21 6.07 13.72
CA LEU A 132 8.70 7.35 13.17
C LEU A 132 8.00 8.23 14.22
N ILE A 133 7.26 7.60 15.15
CA ILE A 133 6.40 8.30 16.10
C ILE A 133 7.01 8.32 17.51
N SER A 134 7.97 7.44 17.81
CA SER A 134 8.70 7.41 19.08
C SER A 134 9.41 8.75 19.31
N GLY A 135 9.04 9.42 20.39
CA GLY A 135 9.60 10.73 20.77
C GLY A 135 8.84 11.94 20.21
N LEU A 136 7.77 11.75 19.44
CA LEU A 136 6.85 12.84 19.08
C LEU A 136 5.94 13.18 20.27
N SER A 137 5.73 14.48 20.51
CA SER A 137 4.76 15.02 21.46
C SER A 137 3.53 15.56 20.73
N ASP A 138 2.38 15.66 21.41
CA ASP A 138 1.13 16.22 20.87
C ASP A 138 0.58 15.47 19.64
N ILE A 139 0.48 14.14 19.74
CA ILE A 139 -0.19 13.34 18.71
C ILE A 139 -1.69 13.36 18.96
N ARG A 140 -2.48 13.90 18.02
CA ARG A 140 -3.93 14.06 18.23
C ARG A 140 -4.76 12.86 17.81
N PHE A 141 -4.32 12.17 16.77
CA PHE A 141 -4.94 10.93 16.32
C PHE A 141 -3.93 10.07 15.57
N VAL A 142 -4.20 8.78 15.54
CA VAL A 142 -3.54 7.78 14.70
C VAL A 142 -4.64 6.98 14.02
N SER A 143 -4.47 6.69 12.73
CA SER A 143 -5.39 5.82 12.02
C SER A 143 -4.62 4.83 11.15
N LEU A 144 -5.06 3.58 11.21
CA LEU A 144 -4.40 2.41 10.67
C LEU A 144 -5.31 1.75 9.65
N GLY A 145 -4.92 1.80 8.38
CA GLY A 145 -5.71 1.30 7.27
C GLY A 145 -5.20 -0.01 6.69
N ALA A 146 -5.92 -0.50 5.69
CA ALA A 146 -5.55 -1.68 4.93
C ALA A 146 -4.22 -1.48 4.20
N GLY A 147 -3.49 -2.56 3.94
CA GLY A 147 -2.31 -2.52 3.08
C GLY A 147 -1.11 -1.76 3.66
N GLY A 148 -1.08 -1.56 4.98
CA GLY A 148 -0.02 -0.80 5.65
C GLY A 148 -0.14 0.72 5.48
N THR A 149 -1.32 1.20 5.06
CA THR A 149 -1.62 2.63 5.06
C THR A 149 -1.78 3.13 6.49
N PHE A 150 -1.25 4.31 6.76
CA PHE A 150 -1.46 4.96 8.05
C PHE A 150 -1.41 6.48 7.90
N CYS A 151 -2.06 7.14 8.85
CA CYS A 151 -1.93 8.57 9.05
C CYS A 151 -1.94 8.89 10.52
N TYR A 152 -1.27 9.97 10.89
CA TYR A 152 -1.31 10.50 12.25
C TYR A 152 -1.18 12.01 12.21
N ASN A 153 -1.69 12.68 13.24
CA ASN A 153 -1.43 14.10 13.46
C ASN A 153 -0.41 14.24 14.59
N ALA A 154 0.65 15.00 14.37
CA ALA A 154 1.62 15.38 15.39
C ALA A 154 1.87 16.89 15.34
N ALA A 155 1.70 17.57 16.48
CA ALA A 155 1.87 19.02 16.60
C ALA A 155 1.09 19.82 15.54
N GLY A 156 -0.15 19.40 15.24
CA GLY A 156 -1.00 20.04 14.23
C GLY A 156 -0.69 19.65 12.78
N THR A 157 0.43 18.98 12.51
CA THR A 157 0.79 18.49 11.16
C THR A 157 0.30 17.07 10.94
N ILE A 158 -0.32 16.81 9.80
CA ILE A 158 -0.76 15.47 9.42
C ILE A 158 0.34 14.78 8.62
N HIS A 159 0.84 13.67 9.15
CA HIS A 159 1.83 12.80 8.54
C HIS A 159 1.16 11.57 7.93
N LEU A 160 1.59 11.19 6.73
CA LEU A 160 0.87 10.27 5.86
C LEU A 160 1.83 9.30 5.16
N ASP A 161 1.49 8.02 5.10
CA ASP A 161 2.18 7.06 4.23
C ASP A 161 1.20 6.17 3.45
N ALA A 162 1.58 5.82 2.22
CA ALA A 162 0.86 4.91 1.32
C ALA A 162 -0.63 5.21 1.02
N LEU A 163 -1.13 6.42 1.33
CA LEU A 163 -2.55 6.76 1.15
C LEU A 163 -3.06 6.77 -0.31
N PRO A 164 -4.37 6.52 -0.52
CA PRO A 164 -5.04 6.72 -1.80
C PRO A 164 -4.90 8.16 -2.32
N ILE A 165 -4.70 8.32 -3.63
CA ILE A 165 -4.54 9.63 -4.30
C ILE A 165 -5.70 10.58 -3.97
N ARG A 166 -6.94 10.07 -3.93
CA ARG A 166 -8.13 10.87 -3.63
C ARG A 166 -8.13 11.45 -2.22
N LEU A 167 -7.67 10.67 -1.24
CA LEU A 167 -7.53 11.15 0.14
C LEU A 167 -6.43 12.21 0.24
N ARG A 168 -5.29 12.01 -0.44
CA ARG A 168 -4.21 13.02 -0.47
C ARG A 168 -4.67 14.35 -1.05
N ALA A 169 -5.38 14.32 -2.18
CA ALA A 169 -5.94 15.52 -2.79
C ALA A 169 -6.91 16.25 -1.84
N LYS A 170 -7.78 15.50 -1.16
CA LYS A 170 -8.73 16.09 -0.20
C LYS A 170 -8.05 16.71 1.02
N LEU A 171 -6.99 16.09 1.55
CA LEU A 171 -6.21 16.66 2.65
C LEU A 171 -5.47 17.94 2.24
N GLN A 172 -4.98 18.02 0.99
CA GLN A 172 -4.39 19.25 0.44
C GLN A 172 -5.43 20.36 0.34
N THR A 173 -6.60 20.08 -0.24
CA THR A 173 -7.69 21.07 -0.35
C THR A 173 -8.17 21.54 1.03
N ALA A 174 -8.29 20.63 2.01
CA ALA A 174 -8.65 21.01 3.38
C ALA A 174 -7.62 21.97 4.00
N SER A 175 -6.33 21.76 3.72
CA SER A 175 -5.26 22.66 4.15
C SER A 175 -5.33 24.03 3.46
N GLU A 176 -5.65 24.07 2.17
CA GLU A 176 -5.81 25.31 1.39
C GLU A 176 -7.04 26.12 1.86
N GLU A 177 -8.10 25.43 2.26
CA GLU A 177 -9.33 26.03 2.81
C GLU A 177 -9.24 26.34 4.32
N GLU A 178 -8.05 26.20 4.93
CA GLU A 178 -7.81 26.39 6.37
C GLU A 178 -8.76 25.59 7.29
N ARG A 179 -9.28 24.46 6.81
CA ARG A 179 -10.17 23.61 7.60
C ARG A 179 -9.37 22.86 8.66
N THR A 180 -9.79 22.99 9.91
CA THR A 180 -9.20 22.22 11.01
C THR A 180 -9.68 20.78 10.97
N ILE A 181 -8.79 19.86 10.61
CA ILE A 181 -9.04 18.42 10.65
C ILE A 181 -8.92 17.91 12.09
N THR A 182 -9.96 17.25 12.58
CA THR A 182 -9.98 16.66 13.93
C THR A 182 -9.57 15.19 13.91
N ASN A 183 -9.85 14.47 12.83
CA ASN A 183 -9.49 13.06 12.69
C ASN A 183 -9.52 12.61 11.22
N VAL A 184 -8.78 11.54 10.92
CA VAL A 184 -8.85 10.82 9.65
C VAL A 184 -9.00 9.34 9.97
N VAL A 185 -10.00 8.69 9.39
CA VAL A 185 -10.29 7.27 9.59
C VAL A 185 -10.00 6.52 8.30
N LEU A 186 -9.09 5.55 8.36
CA LEU A 186 -8.76 4.65 7.27
C LEU A 186 -9.43 3.31 7.52
N SER A 187 -9.99 2.68 6.49
CA SER A 187 -10.55 1.35 6.66
C SER A 187 -9.44 0.28 6.73
N PRO A 188 -9.39 -0.56 7.77
CA PRO A 188 -8.47 -1.69 7.83
C PRO A 188 -8.87 -2.80 6.84
N HIS A 189 -10.11 -2.77 6.34
CA HIS A 189 -10.64 -3.68 5.33
C HIS A 189 -10.25 -3.27 3.91
N SER A 190 -10.42 -1.99 3.56
CA SER A 190 -10.33 -1.48 2.19
C SER A 190 -9.50 -0.21 2.10
N THR A 191 -8.51 -0.17 1.21
CA THR A 191 -7.75 1.06 0.95
C THR A 191 -8.60 2.12 0.25
N ALA A 192 -9.73 1.74 -0.38
CA ALA A 192 -10.59 2.70 -1.06
C ALA A 192 -11.47 3.51 -0.08
N ASN A 193 -11.67 3.01 1.13
CA ASN A 193 -12.61 3.60 2.09
C ASN A 193 -11.87 4.40 3.15
N TRP A 194 -12.27 5.66 3.32
CA TRP A 194 -11.66 6.60 4.25
C TRP A 194 -12.66 7.71 4.60
N VAL A 195 -12.46 8.35 5.75
CA VAL A 195 -13.23 9.52 6.22
C VAL A 195 -12.26 10.56 6.78
N ILE A 196 -12.50 11.85 6.50
CA ILE A 196 -11.87 13.00 7.14
C ILE A 196 -12.95 13.68 7.96
N MET A 197 -12.67 14.00 9.22
CA MET A 197 -13.56 14.73 10.12
C MET A 197 -12.97 16.11 10.41
N TYR A 198 -13.82 17.13 10.47
CA TYR A 198 -13.44 18.52 10.68
C TYR A 198 -13.99 19.07 11.99
N ALA A 199 -13.37 20.14 12.51
CA ALA A 199 -13.73 20.77 13.78
C ALA A 199 -15.10 21.46 13.76
N ASP A 200 -15.60 21.80 12.57
CA ASP A 200 -16.94 22.37 12.36
C ASP A 200 -18.05 21.28 12.35
N GLY A 201 -17.70 20.02 12.63
CA GLY A 201 -18.62 18.89 12.65
C GLY A 201 -18.90 18.27 11.28
N LYS A 202 -18.27 18.76 10.21
CA LYS A 202 -18.40 18.19 8.85
C LYS A 202 -17.49 16.99 8.65
N TYR A 203 -17.74 16.24 7.58
CA TYR A 203 -16.86 15.17 7.11
C TYR A 203 -16.78 15.09 5.58
N ASP A 204 -15.67 14.56 5.08
CA ASP A 204 -15.52 14.07 3.71
C ASP A 204 -15.19 12.57 3.77
N GLY A 205 -15.61 11.78 2.77
CA GLY A 205 -15.24 10.37 2.78
C GLY A 205 -15.55 9.63 1.49
N MET A 206 -14.88 8.50 1.32
CA MET A 206 -15.25 7.46 0.38
C MET A 206 -15.81 6.29 1.17
N LEU A 207 -17.14 6.17 1.19
CA LEU A 207 -17.85 5.11 1.90
C LEU A 207 -18.84 4.43 0.93
N PRO A 208 -19.22 3.16 1.21
CA PRO A 208 -20.33 2.52 0.51
C PRO A 208 -21.59 3.40 0.53
N ALA A 209 -22.32 3.44 -0.59
CA ALA A 209 -23.51 4.30 -0.72
C ALA A 209 -24.59 3.97 0.33
N SER A 210 -24.71 2.70 0.72
CA SER A 210 -25.58 2.27 1.81
C SER A 210 -25.21 2.93 3.14
N TRP A 211 -23.92 2.96 3.47
CA TRP A 211 -23.45 3.57 4.71
C TRP A 211 -23.68 5.08 4.73
N LEU A 212 -23.48 5.75 3.59
CA LEU A 212 -23.76 7.19 3.47
C LEU A 212 -25.24 7.49 3.72
N LYS A 213 -26.14 6.64 3.21
CA LYS A 213 -27.58 6.76 3.45
C LYS A 213 -27.91 6.61 4.94
N ASP A 214 -27.28 5.66 5.62
CA ASP A 214 -27.49 5.39 7.05
C ASP A 214 -26.87 6.49 7.94
N LEU A 215 -25.75 7.09 7.52
CA LEU A 215 -25.07 8.18 8.24
C LEU A 215 -25.76 9.53 8.09
N ALA A 216 -26.41 9.79 6.94
CA ALA A 216 -26.96 11.11 6.62
C ALA A 216 -27.88 11.71 7.70
N PRO A 217 -28.76 10.94 8.39
CA PRO A 217 -29.58 11.50 9.47
C PRO A 217 -28.78 11.89 10.72
N HIS A 218 -27.58 11.34 10.91
CA HIS A 218 -26.80 11.44 12.15
C HIS A 218 -25.73 12.53 12.12
N VAL A 219 -25.50 13.18 10.97
CA VAL A 219 -24.48 14.22 10.78
C VAL A 219 -25.13 15.54 10.32
N GLN A 220 -24.59 16.69 10.73
CA GLN A 220 -25.14 17.99 10.31
C GLN A 220 -24.98 18.17 8.79
N SER A 221 -26.11 18.37 8.11
CA SER A 221 -26.17 18.52 6.66
C SER A 221 -25.72 19.93 6.24
N GLN A 222 -24.62 20.01 5.46
CA GLN A 222 -24.47 20.95 4.35
C GLN A 222 -23.13 20.70 3.59
N TYR A 223 -23.25 20.27 2.31
CA TYR A 223 -22.23 20.03 1.26
C TYR A 223 -21.26 18.84 1.47
N SER A 224 -21.02 17.85 0.58
CA SER A 224 -21.47 17.53 -0.78
C SER A 224 -21.54 16.00 -0.93
N LEU A 225 -22.72 15.40 -0.80
CA LEU A 225 -22.98 14.03 -1.21
C LEU A 225 -23.33 14.03 -2.70
N LEU A 226 -22.40 13.59 -3.55
CA LEU A 226 -22.61 12.91 -4.84
C LEU A 226 -21.36 13.04 -5.72
N LEU A 227 -20.59 11.96 -5.84
CA LEU A 227 -20.02 11.58 -7.13
C LEU A 227 -20.65 10.24 -7.48
N GLN A 228 -21.45 10.27 -8.54
CA GLN A 228 -22.41 9.26 -8.95
C GLN A 228 -21.77 7.87 -9.11
N ALA A 229 -22.31 6.91 -8.38
CA ALA A 229 -22.32 5.51 -8.79
C ALA A 229 -23.33 5.39 -9.94
N THR A 230 -22.86 5.15 -11.15
CA THR A 230 -23.72 4.60 -12.20
C THR A 230 -23.74 3.07 -12.08
N GLN A 231 -24.97 2.56 -12.02
CA GLN A 231 -25.41 1.17 -11.83
C GLN A 231 -24.91 0.25 -12.99
N SER A 232 -24.83 -1.08 -12.91
CA SER A 232 -25.86 -2.05 -12.45
C SER A 232 -25.22 -3.43 -12.04
N PRO A 233 -25.97 -4.53 -11.81
CA PRO A 233 -25.99 -5.22 -10.52
C PRO A 233 -25.51 -6.70 -10.56
N SER A 234 -25.40 -7.30 -9.37
CA SER A 234 -25.43 -8.75 -9.11
C SER A 234 -24.25 -9.60 -9.60
N ALA A 235 -23.34 -9.90 -8.68
CA ALA A 235 -22.91 -11.28 -8.42
C ALA A 235 -22.26 -11.32 -7.03
N ALA A 236 -22.59 -12.33 -6.24
CA ALA A 236 -21.99 -12.61 -4.94
C ALA A 236 -20.45 -12.58 -5.04
N PHE A 237 -19.78 -11.79 -4.20
CA PHE A 237 -18.32 -11.76 -4.19
C PHE A 237 -17.77 -12.84 -3.25
N PRO A 238 -16.97 -13.79 -3.76
CA PRO A 238 -16.18 -14.68 -2.93
C PRO A 238 -15.06 -13.87 -2.25
N VAL A 239 -14.57 -14.40 -1.15
CA VAL A 239 -13.43 -13.88 -0.38
C VAL A 239 -12.18 -13.89 -1.30
N VAL A 240 -11.82 -12.76 -1.89
CA VAL A 240 -10.65 -12.63 -2.78
C VAL A 240 -9.40 -12.34 -1.93
N SER A 241 -8.43 -13.25 -1.99
CA SER A 241 -7.05 -12.99 -1.54
C SER A 241 -6.53 -11.73 -2.22
N LYS A 242 -6.04 -10.74 -1.45
CA LYS A 242 -5.54 -9.45 -1.97
C LYS A 242 -4.65 -9.68 -3.18
N THR A 243 -5.13 -9.20 -4.32
CA THR A 243 -4.49 -9.44 -5.58
C THR A 243 -3.22 -8.58 -5.70
N PRO A 244 -2.03 -9.15 -5.94
CA PRO A 244 -0.77 -8.38 -5.94
C PRO A 244 -0.58 -7.49 -7.19
N VAL A 245 -1.55 -7.49 -8.10
CA VAL A 245 -1.52 -6.73 -9.34
C VAL A 245 -2.84 -5.98 -9.50
N ARG A 246 -2.75 -4.74 -9.98
CA ARG A 246 -3.92 -3.89 -10.23
C ARG A 246 -3.78 -3.20 -11.59
N ALA A 247 -4.78 -3.34 -12.45
CA ALA A 247 -4.80 -2.62 -13.73
C ALA A 247 -4.81 -1.10 -13.51
N LEU A 248 -4.02 -0.38 -14.30
CA LEU A 248 -3.99 1.07 -14.32
C LEU A 248 -5.10 1.60 -15.23
N ILE A 249 -5.67 2.74 -14.85
CA ILE A 249 -6.66 3.44 -15.67
C ILE A 249 -5.94 4.01 -16.89
N THR A 250 -6.45 3.74 -18.10
CA THR A 250 -5.82 4.10 -19.38
C THR A 250 -5.58 5.60 -19.58
N THR A 251 -6.36 6.44 -18.90
CA THR A 251 -6.24 7.91 -18.91
C THR A 251 -5.36 8.46 -17.79
N SER A 252 -4.88 7.62 -16.86
CA SER A 252 -4.01 8.08 -15.78
C SER A 252 -2.63 8.49 -16.29
N THR A 253 -2.03 9.51 -15.66
CA THR A 253 -0.66 9.95 -15.97
C THR A 253 0.33 8.80 -15.92
N GLU A 254 0.23 7.93 -14.90
CA GLU A 254 1.12 6.79 -14.73
C GLU A 254 1.01 5.78 -15.89
N PHE A 255 -0.22 5.50 -16.38
CA PHE A 255 -0.44 4.67 -17.55
C PHE A 255 0.19 5.30 -18.80
N LEU A 256 -0.06 6.59 -19.04
CA LEU A 256 0.44 7.30 -20.22
C LEU A 256 1.97 7.39 -20.23
N GLU A 257 2.59 7.64 -19.07
CA GLU A 257 4.05 7.62 -18.91
C GLU A 257 4.65 6.25 -19.26
N LEU A 258 4.08 5.17 -18.72
CA LEU A 258 4.56 3.80 -18.96
C LEU A 258 4.34 3.37 -20.41
N ARG A 259 3.21 3.75 -21.01
CA ARG A 259 2.95 3.57 -22.44
C ARG A 259 4.01 4.27 -23.27
N ASN A 260 4.27 5.55 -23.01
CA ASN A 260 5.25 6.32 -23.77
C ASN A 260 6.66 5.78 -23.58
N LEU A 261 7.03 5.39 -22.35
CA LEU A 261 8.30 4.74 -22.04
C LEU A 261 8.47 3.46 -22.84
N PHE A 262 7.44 2.61 -22.89
CA PHE A 262 7.46 1.34 -23.62
C PHE A 262 7.56 1.52 -25.13
N LEU A 263 6.74 2.40 -25.72
CA LEU A 263 6.77 2.66 -27.16
C LEU A 263 8.08 3.32 -27.58
N LYS A 264 8.63 4.26 -26.79
CA LYS A 264 9.93 4.89 -27.05
C LYS A 264 11.09 3.89 -26.93
N GLY A 265 10.98 2.89 -26.05
CA GLY A 265 11.94 1.80 -25.92
C GLY A 265 11.86 0.76 -27.05
N TRP A 266 10.88 0.86 -27.95
CA TRP A 266 10.70 -0.07 -29.05
C TRP A 266 11.57 0.32 -30.26
N GLN A 267 12.82 -0.15 -30.26
CA GLN A 267 13.90 0.34 -31.12
C GLN A 267 14.45 -0.71 -32.11
N HIS A 268 13.98 -1.96 -32.06
CA HIS A 268 14.41 -2.99 -33.01
C HIS A 268 13.72 -2.77 -34.37
N PRO A 269 14.45 -2.45 -35.45
CA PRO A 269 13.86 -2.02 -36.73
C PRO A 269 13.08 -3.12 -37.47
N GLY A 270 13.28 -4.40 -37.12
CA GLY A 270 12.58 -5.54 -37.73
C GLY A 270 11.35 -6.04 -36.95
N LYS A 271 10.98 -5.39 -35.83
CA LYS A 271 9.83 -5.82 -35.03
C LYS A 271 8.61 -4.96 -35.33
N GLY A 272 7.45 -5.60 -35.53
CA GLY A 272 6.17 -4.91 -35.63
C GLY A 272 5.92 -3.98 -34.44
N LEU A 273 5.20 -2.88 -34.66
CA LEU A 273 4.87 -1.94 -33.59
C LEU A 273 3.88 -2.58 -32.62
N PRO A 274 4.20 -2.64 -31.31
CA PRO A 274 3.38 -3.34 -30.36
C PRO A 274 2.10 -2.58 -30.06
N SER A 275 0.98 -3.30 -30.00
CA SER A 275 -0.27 -2.79 -29.46
C SER A 275 -0.36 -3.13 -27.98
N ILE A 276 -0.38 -2.11 -27.11
CA ILE A 276 -0.53 -2.29 -25.67
C ILE A 276 -1.98 -2.70 -25.38
N VAL A 277 -2.14 -3.83 -24.69
CA VAL A 277 -3.43 -4.37 -24.23
C VAL A 277 -3.77 -3.80 -22.86
N ASN A 278 -2.81 -3.83 -21.92
CA ASN A 278 -3.03 -3.38 -20.55
C ASN A 278 -1.71 -3.00 -19.87
N ILE A 279 -1.79 -2.15 -18.86
CA ILE A 279 -0.68 -1.84 -17.95
C ILE A 279 -1.18 -2.01 -16.53
N CYS A 280 -0.44 -2.76 -15.72
CA CYS A 280 -0.80 -3.02 -14.32
C CYS A 280 0.30 -2.57 -13.37
N ALA A 281 -0.08 -1.98 -12.24
CA ALA A 281 0.80 -1.79 -11.09
C ALA A 281 0.93 -3.10 -10.30
N ILE A 282 2.11 -3.30 -9.73
CA ILE A 282 2.40 -4.41 -8.83
C ILE A 282 2.44 -3.84 -7.41
N ASP A 283 1.51 -4.30 -6.59
CA ASP A 283 1.40 -3.91 -5.19
C ASP A 283 2.24 -4.88 -4.34
N LEU A 284 3.52 -4.52 -4.16
CA LEU A 284 4.46 -5.33 -3.38
C LEU A 284 4.20 -5.22 -1.87
N PRO A 285 4.25 -6.34 -1.12
CA PRO A 285 4.20 -6.29 0.34
C PRO A 285 5.43 -5.54 0.90
N GLN A 286 5.25 -4.88 2.04
CA GLN A 286 6.30 -4.09 2.69
C GLN A 286 7.55 -4.91 3.03
N SER A 287 7.40 -6.21 3.32
CA SER A 287 8.53 -7.12 3.53
C SER A 287 9.47 -7.18 2.32
N LEU A 288 8.92 -7.09 1.10
CA LEU A 288 9.70 -7.02 -0.12
C LEU A 288 10.18 -5.59 -0.39
N LEU A 289 9.39 -4.54 -0.11
CA LEU A 289 9.78 -3.14 -0.40
C LEU A 289 10.89 -2.59 0.52
N ARG A 290 10.91 -2.95 1.80
CA ARG A 290 11.84 -2.35 2.80
C ARG A 290 13.32 -2.46 2.44
N PRO A 291 13.87 -3.62 2.03
CA PRO A 291 15.29 -3.71 1.68
C PRO A 291 15.66 -2.77 0.52
N TYR A 292 14.75 -2.60 -0.45
CA TYR A 292 14.94 -1.66 -1.56
C TYR A 292 14.98 -0.21 -1.10
N GLN A 293 14.03 0.19 -0.27
CA GLN A 293 14.00 1.55 0.29
C GLN A 293 15.26 1.83 1.13
N ALA A 294 15.71 0.87 1.94
CA ALA A 294 16.93 1.00 2.73
C ALA A 294 18.17 1.18 1.84
N TYR A 295 18.34 0.35 0.81
CA TYR A 295 19.45 0.47 -0.13
C TYR A 295 19.42 1.79 -0.90
N ARG A 296 18.25 2.20 -1.38
CA ARG A 296 18.04 3.49 -2.05
C ARG A 296 18.43 4.65 -1.14
N SER A 297 17.93 4.69 0.09
CA SER A 297 18.22 5.75 1.06
C SER A 297 19.70 5.78 1.46
N GLN A 298 20.34 4.61 1.57
CA GLN A 298 21.79 4.55 1.81
C GLN A 298 22.58 5.20 0.68
N LEU A 299 22.28 4.86 -0.58
CA LEU A 299 22.96 5.47 -1.72
C LEU A 299 22.62 6.96 -1.88
N GLU A 300 21.40 7.37 -1.55
CA GLU A 300 21.01 8.78 -1.53
C GLU A 300 21.87 9.58 -0.54
N LYS A 301 22.12 9.03 0.65
CA LYS A 301 23.03 9.64 1.65
C LYS A 301 24.47 9.70 1.17
N GLN A 302 24.95 8.66 0.48
CA GLN A 302 26.34 8.57 0.02
C GLN A 302 26.63 9.44 -1.21
N LEU A 303 25.71 9.50 -2.17
CA LEU A 303 25.90 10.16 -3.46
C LEU A 303 25.27 11.56 -3.49
N GLY A 304 24.30 11.83 -2.63
CA GLY A 304 23.40 12.96 -2.72
C GLY A 304 22.23 12.70 -3.68
N LYS A 305 21.06 13.28 -3.36
CA LYS A 305 19.80 13.08 -4.11
C LYS A 305 19.92 13.33 -5.61
N GLN A 306 20.67 14.36 -6.02
CA GLN A 306 20.84 14.73 -7.43
C GLN A 306 21.67 13.72 -8.23
N ARG A 307 22.50 12.91 -7.56
CA ARG A 307 23.39 11.93 -8.19
C ARG A 307 22.89 10.50 -8.04
N LEU A 308 21.79 10.29 -7.31
CA LEU A 308 21.16 8.98 -7.18
C LEU A 308 20.52 8.60 -8.51
N ASN A 309 21.14 7.67 -9.22
CA ASN A 309 20.59 7.12 -10.45
C ASN A 309 19.58 6.02 -10.14
N GLU A 310 18.30 6.38 -10.08
CA GLU A 310 17.16 5.44 -10.01
C GLU A 310 16.34 5.53 -11.30
N GLN A 311 16.04 4.40 -11.92
CA GLN A 311 15.36 4.35 -13.22
C GLN A 311 14.22 3.33 -13.26
N LYS A 312 13.24 3.57 -14.13
CA LYS A 312 12.31 2.54 -14.61
C LYS A 312 12.97 1.82 -15.78
N ALA A 313 13.16 0.50 -15.68
CA ALA A 313 13.79 -0.31 -16.72
C ALA A 313 13.01 -1.60 -16.99
N PHE A 314 13.11 -2.11 -18.22
CA PHE A 314 12.40 -3.31 -18.67
C PHE A 314 13.14 -4.58 -18.31
N HIS A 315 12.40 -5.62 -17.92
CA HIS A 315 12.89 -6.97 -17.72
C HIS A 315 11.97 -7.97 -18.41
N GLY A 316 12.54 -8.73 -19.34
CA GLY A 316 11.83 -9.78 -20.07
C GLY A 316 12.02 -11.15 -19.42
N THR A 317 10.92 -11.84 -19.19
CA THR A 317 10.93 -13.14 -18.50
C THR A 317 9.75 -14.00 -18.99
N PRO A 318 9.88 -15.34 -18.97
CA PRO A 318 8.79 -16.27 -19.23
C PRO A 318 7.52 -15.96 -18.43
N ARG A 319 6.37 -15.95 -19.11
CA ARG A 319 5.04 -15.90 -18.50
C ARG A 319 4.23 -17.09 -19.01
N ARG A 320 3.59 -17.85 -18.11
CA ARG A 320 2.77 -19.03 -18.45
C ARG A 320 1.28 -18.89 -18.11
N CYS A 321 0.86 -17.69 -17.73
CA CYS A 321 -0.51 -17.40 -17.31
C CYS A 321 -1.04 -16.11 -17.96
N CYS A 322 -2.30 -15.80 -17.68
CA CYS A 322 -3.00 -14.64 -18.24
C CYS A 322 -2.91 -13.37 -17.36
N ILE A 323 -2.01 -13.32 -16.38
CA ILE A 323 -1.93 -12.16 -15.47
C ILE A 323 -1.66 -10.87 -16.27
N GLY A 324 -2.50 -9.86 -16.04
CA GLY A 324 -2.51 -8.57 -16.71
C GLY A 324 -3.32 -8.50 -18.02
N ASP A 325 -3.79 -9.62 -18.58
CA ASP A 325 -4.52 -9.62 -19.88
C ASP A 325 -5.78 -8.74 -19.88
N SER A 326 -6.43 -8.63 -18.73
CA SER A 326 -7.61 -7.80 -18.48
C SER A 326 -7.58 -7.22 -17.07
N THR A 327 -8.56 -6.39 -16.74
CA THR A 327 -8.77 -5.86 -15.38
C THR A 327 -9.05 -6.95 -14.34
N ASN A 328 -9.51 -8.13 -14.76
CA ASN A 328 -9.92 -9.22 -13.88
C ASN A 328 -8.83 -10.29 -13.70
N THR A 329 -7.83 -10.34 -14.57
CA THR A 329 -6.75 -11.32 -14.52
C THR A 329 -5.58 -10.76 -13.72
N THR A 330 -5.73 -10.69 -12.41
CA THR A 330 -4.78 -9.97 -11.55
C THR A 330 -4.06 -10.89 -10.56
N GLN A 331 -4.53 -12.13 -10.38
CA GLN A 331 -3.95 -13.09 -9.44
C GLN A 331 -2.67 -13.74 -10.00
N LEU A 332 -1.73 -14.04 -9.10
CA LEU A 332 -0.57 -14.88 -9.44
C LEU A 332 -1.03 -16.31 -9.67
N CYS A 333 -0.46 -16.98 -10.67
CA CYS A 333 -0.62 -18.43 -10.78
C CYS A 333 0.35 -19.14 -9.83
N SER A 334 0.07 -20.41 -9.55
CA SER A 334 0.94 -21.32 -8.79
C SER A 334 1.94 -22.09 -9.68
N ASP A 335 2.00 -21.78 -10.98
CA ASP A 335 2.90 -22.44 -11.92
C ASP A 335 4.37 -22.08 -11.61
N ALA A 336 5.15 -23.09 -11.25
CA ALA A 336 6.56 -22.96 -10.89
C ALA A 336 7.45 -22.51 -12.06
N ASP A 337 6.99 -22.64 -13.30
CA ASP A 337 7.69 -22.17 -14.50
C ASP A 337 7.23 -20.77 -14.94
N CYS A 338 6.26 -20.18 -14.26
CA CYS A 338 5.84 -18.79 -14.50
C CYS A 338 6.79 -17.81 -13.79
N ASN A 339 7.97 -17.61 -14.38
CA ASN A 339 8.99 -16.72 -13.84
C ASN A 339 8.48 -15.30 -13.57
N LEU A 340 7.56 -14.79 -14.39
CA LEU A 340 6.89 -13.51 -14.14
C LEU A 340 6.15 -13.50 -12.80
N CYS A 341 5.30 -14.50 -12.51
CA CYS A 341 4.58 -14.60 -11.24
C CYS A 341 5.52 -14.85 -10.06
N LEU A 342 6.59 -15.64 -10.25
CA LEU A 342 7.61 -15.85 -9.22
C LEU A 342 8.34 -14.55 -8.85
N ILE A 343 8.71 -13.75 -9.84
CA ILE A 343 9.34 -12.43 -9.61
C ILE A 343 8.35 -11.50 -8.92
N ILE A 344 7.08 -11.47 -9.31
CA ILE A 344 6.08 -10.63 -8.62
C ILE A 344 5.91 -11.07 -7.16
N GLY A 345 5.75 -12.37 -6.91
CA GLY A 345 5.48 -12.91 -5.58
C GLY A 345 6.68 -12.87 -4.63
N THR A 346 7.91 -12.94 -5.14
CA THR A 346 9.12 -13.06 -4.31
C THR A 346 10.19 -12.00 -4.57
N SER A 347 9.88 -11.02 -5.42
CA SER A 347 10.84 -10.06 -5.99
C SER A 347 11.94 -10.71 -6.85
N PHE A 348 12.85 -9.89 -7.36
CA PHE A 348 14.04 -10.39 -8.05
C PHE A 348 15.01 -11.03 -7.06
N GLN A 349 15.62 -12.14 -7.47
CA GLN A 349 16.57 -12.89 -6.66
C GLN A 349 17.82 -13.19 -7.48
N LEU A 350 18.97 -12.66 -7.08
CA LEU A 350 20.25 -12.86 -7.72
C LEU A 350 20.65 -14.34 -7.79
N LYS A 351 20.25 -15.12 -6.78
CA LYS A 351 20.45 -16.59 -6.79
C LYS A 351 19.76 -17.28 -7.98
N ARG A 352 18.74 -16.67 -8.58
CA ARG A 352 18.03 -17.16 -9.78
C ARG A 352 18.63 -16.61 -11.09
N ALA A 353 19.64 -15.74 -11.04
CA ALA A 353 20.29 -15.24 -12.25
C ALA A 353 20.91 -16.40 -13.05
N GLY A 354 20.57 -16.47 -14.34
CA GLY A 354 21.04 -17.52 -15.26
C GLY A 354 20.32 -18.88 -15.15
N THR A 355 19.29 -19.01 -14.31
CA THR A 355 18.58 -20.31 -14.15
C THR A 355 17.42 -20.51 -15.12
N ALA A 356 17.08 -19.49 -15.92
CA ALA A 356 16.02 -19.62 -16.91
C ALA A 356 16.49 -20.52 -18.08
N PRO A 357 15.63 -21.44 -18.58
CA PRO A 357 15.99 -22.33 -19.68
C PRO A 357 16.53 -21.57 -20.90
N GLY A 358 17.66 -22.03 -21.45
CA GLY A 358 18.30 -21.40 -22.61
C GLY A 358 19.02 -20.07 -22.33
N ARG A 359 19.13 -19.63 -21.07
CA ARG A 359 19.74 -18.33 -20.69
C ARG A 359 21.06 -18.47 -19.93
N ASN A 360 21.89 -19.40 -20.37
CA ASN A 360 23.18 -19.70 -19.73
C ASN A 360 24.25 -18.63 -20.02
N PHE A 361 24.09 -17.88 -21.11
CA PHE A 361 25.00 -16.80 -21.49
C PHE A 361 24.56 -15.48 -20.85
N MET A 362 25.37 -14.98 -19.92
CA MET A 362 25.16 -13.70 -19.26
C MET A 362 26.37 -12.79 -19.51
N ARG A 363 26.19 -11.76 -20.34
CA ARG A 363 27.27 -10.93 -20.88
C ARG A 363 28.19 -10.31 -19.82
N PHE A 364 27.60 -9.93 -18.70
CA PHE A 364 28.26 -9.33 -17.54
C PHE A 364 28.14 -10.25 -16.32
N GLY A 365 28.17 -11.56 -16.53
CA GLY A 365 28.14 -12.55 -15.46
C GLY A 365 26.83 -12.60 -14.68
N ARG A 366 26.88 -13.16 -13.46
CA ARG A 366 25.68 -13.55 -12.69
C ARG A 366 25.05 -12.33 -12.00
N GLY A 367 24.23 -11.62 -12.75
CA GLY A 367 23.50 -10.42 -12.33
C GLY A 367 22.03 -10.42 -12.73
N ILE A 368 21.28 -9.43 -12.24
CA ILE A 368 19.90 -9.17 -12.66
C ILE A 368 19.95 -8.13 -13.78
N TYR A 369 19.51 -8.53 -14.97
CA TYR A 369 19.60 -7.73 -16.19
C TYR A 369 18.31 -6.95 -16.43
N THR A 370 18.46 -5.66 -16.73
CA THR A 370 17.38 -4.79 -17.21
C THR A 370 17.87 -3.98 -18.41
N THR A 371 16.95 -3.33 -19.12
CA THR A 371 17.28 -2.48 -20.26
C THR A 371 16.29 -1.32 -20.38
N SER A 372 16.72 -0.20 -20.94
CA SER A 372 15.85 0.90 -21.37
C SER A 372 15.10 0.60 -22.68
N VAL A 373 15.49 -0.47 -23.38
CA VAL A 373 14.98 -0.84 -24.70
C VAL A 373 13.94 -1.95 -24.55
N SER A 374 12.65 -1.61 -24.55
CA SER A 374 11.53 -2.57 -24.38
C SER A 374 11.54 -3.68 -25.43
N SER A 375 11.83 -3.36 -26.69
CA SER A 375 11.96 -4.34 -27.78
C SER A 375 13.08 -5.36 -27.57
N LYS A 376 14.08 -5.06 -26.74
CA LYS A 376 15.11 -6.01 -26.32
C LYS A 376 14.61 -6.92 -25.22
N ALA A 377 13.88 -6.36 -24.25
CA ALA A 377 13.24 -7.17 -23.21
C ALA A 377 12.23 -8.17 -23.81
N ASP A 378 11.58 -7.83 -24.93
CA ASP A 378 10.71 -8.75 -25.69
C ASP A 378 11.43 -10.03 -26.18
N ASP A 379 12.73 -9.99 -26.50
CA ASP A 379 13.49 -11.19 -26.91
C ASP A 379 13.55 -12.26 -25.80
N TYR A 380 13.35 -11.82 -24.57
CA TYR A 380 13.33 -12.66 -23.38
C TYR A 380 11.90 -13.09 -23.00
N ASN A 381 10.96 -13.08 -23.94
CA ASN A 381 9.58 -13.55 -23.77
C ASN A 381 9.38 -14.92 -24.45
N THR A 382 10.10 -15.93 -23.97
CA THR A 382 10.28 -17.22 -24.67
C THR A 382 9.16 -18.25 -24.42
N SER A 383 7.98 -17.82 -23.99
CA SER A 383 6.90 -18.74 -23.52
C SER A 383 5.66 -18.78 -24.39
N GLN A 384 5.65 -18.17 -25.59
CA GLN A 384 4.40 -18.10 -26.38
C GLN A 384 3.79 -19.47 -26.68
N ASP A 385 4.61 -20.50 -26.96
CA ASP A 385 4.09 -21.84 -27.29
C ASP A 385 3.55 -22.62 -26.08
N THR A 386 3.81 -22.14 -24.85
CA THR A 386 3.44 -22.83 -23.59
C THR A 386 2.61 -21.95 -22.64
N SER A 387 2.28 -20.74 -23.08
CA SER A 387 1.49 -19.76 -22.33
C SER A 387 0.02 -19.90 -22.69
N SER A 388 -0.85 -19.86 -21.68
CA SER A 388 -2.30 -19.83 -21.88
C SER A 388 -2.83 -18.50 -22.45
N SER A 389 -1.98 -17.49 -22.59
CA SER A 389 -2.35 -16.16 -23.05
C SER A 389 -1.89 -15.89 -24.48
N PRO A 390 -2.75 -15.27 -25.34
CA PRO A 390 -2.35 -14.82 -26.68
C PRO A 390 -1.46 -13.57 -26.66
N TYR A 391 -1.23 -12.97 -25.48
CA TYR A 391 -0.46 -11.74 -25.33
C TYR A 391 0.93 -11.98 -24.76
N LYS A 392 1.83 -11.06 -25.06
CA LYS A 392 3.14 -10.95 -24.43
C LYS A 392 3.07 -10.03 -23.21
N ALA A 393 3.99 -10.23 -22.26
CA ALA A 393 4.12 -9.37 -21.09
C ALA A 393 5.58 -9.04 -20.78
N VAL A 394 5.85 -7.80 -20.37
CA VAL A 394 7.16 -7.38 -19.85
C VAL A 394 7.01 -6.74 -18.48
N LEU A 395 7.99 -6.95 -17.60
CA LEU A 395 8.06 -6.24 -16.33
C LEU A 395 8.73 -4.88 -16.53
N VAL A 396 8.20 -3.85 -15.87
CA VAL A 396 8.91 -2.61 -15.62
C VAL A 396 9.33 -2.62 -14.16
N ALA A 397 10.64 -2.59 -13.94
CA ALA A 397 11.24 -2.57 -12.62
C ALA A 397 11.71 -1.16 -12.25
N ARG A 398 11.66 -0.81 -10.96
CA ARG A 398 12.43 0.31 -10.40
C ARG A 398 13.81 -0.21 -10.04
N VAL A 399 14.85 0.44 -10.54
CA VAL A 399 16.25 -0.02 -10.41
C VAL A 399 17.10 1.12 -9.86
N VAL A 400 17.77 0.88 -8.74
CA VAL A 400 18.74 1.81 -8.16
C VAL A 400 20.12 1.45 -8.69
N LEU A 401 20.51 2.11 -9.78
CA LEU A 401 21.78 1.90 -10.46
C LEU A 401 22.94 2.55 -9.73
N GLY A 402 22.68 3.60 -8.94
CA GLY A 402 23.73 4.34 -8.21
C GLY A 402 24.86 4.80 -9.13
N SER A 403 26.10 4.62 -8.70
CA SER A 403 27.27 4.84 -9.54
C SER A 403 27.52 3.62 -10.44
N GLY A 404 27.18 3.73 -11.73
CA GLY A 404 27.38 2.63 -12.69
C GLY A 404 28.81 2.54 -13.23
N TYR A 405 29.29 1.30 -13.44
CA TYR A 405 30.53 1.01 -14.16
C TYR A 405 30.23 0.72 -15.63
N SER A 406 30.72 1.55 -16.55
CA SER A 406 30.49 1.33 -17.99
C SER A 406 31.40 0.25 -18.56
N LEU A 407 30.82 -0.68 -19.32
CA LEU A 407 31.55 -1.69 -20.10
C LEU A 407 31.03 -1.69 -21.54
N ASP A 408 31.94 -1.82 -22.49
CA ASP A 408 31.67 -2.00 -23.92
C ASP A 408 32.00 -3.43 -24.40
N LYS A 409 32.77 -4.19 -23.60
CA LYS A 409 33.16 -5.58 -23.83
C LYS A 409 32.51 -6.54 -22.84
N THR A 410 32.21 -7.73 -23.34
CA THR A 410 31.67 -8.85 -22.55
C THR A 410 32.63 -9.25 -21.42
N ASN A 411 32.11 -9.45 -20.21
CA ASN A 411 32.85 -10.03 -19.09
C ASN A 411 31.94 -10.94 -18.27
N GLN A 412 31.89 -12.22 -18.63
CA GLN A 412 31.01 -13.21 -18.00
C GLN A 412 31.46 -13.62 -16.58
N SER A 413 32.67 -13.25 -16.17
CA SER A 413 33.23 -13.60 -14.86
C SER A 413 32.72 -12.72 -13.71
N LEU A 414 31.99 -11.65 -14.03
CA LEU A 414 31.52 -10.70 -13.01
C LEU A 414 30.48 -11.34 -12.08
N THR A 415 30.72 -11.19 -10.79
CA THR A 415 29.79 -11.54 -9.70
C THR A 415 29.37 -10.31 -8.88
N LYS A 416 30.00 -9.16 -9.15
CA LYS A 416 29.71 -7.85 -8.55
C LYS A 416 30.20 -6.72 -9.47
N PRO A 417 29.72 -5.47 -9.30
CA PRO A 417 30.25 -4.34 -10.05
C PRO A 417 31.73 -4.07 -9.72
N PRO A 418 32.58 -3.73 -10.71
CA PRO A 418 33.98 -3.36 -10.47
C PRO A 418 34.15 -2.04 -9.69
N GLY A 419 35.29 -1.88 -9.03
CA GLY A 419 35.75 -0.57 -8.50
C GLY A 419 34.82 0.09 -7.49
N GLY A 420 34.12 -0.68 -6.67
CA GLY A 420 33.19 -0.15 -5.65
C GLY A 420 31.92 0.48 -6.22
N ARG A 421 31.61 0.24 -7.49
CA ARG A 421 30.40 0.72 -8.16
C ARG A 421 29.16 -0.07 -7.71
N ASN A 422 27.99 0.44 -8.07
CA ASN A 422 26.70 -0.12 -7.65
C ASN A 422 26.04 -1.00 -8.73
N SER A 423 26.38 -0.74 -9.99
CA SER A 423 25.83 -1.44 -11.15
C SER A 423 26.85 -1.50 -12.30
N VAL A 424 26.55 -2.32 -13.32
CA VAL A 424 27.25 -2.31 -14.60
C VAL A 424 26.31 -1.76 -15.67
N ILE A 425 26.83 -0.88 -16.52
CA ILE A 425 26.13 -0.29 -17.67
C ILE A 425 26.83 -0.78 -18.93
N GLY A 426 26.19 -1.71 -19.63
CA GLY A 426 26.62 -2.16 -20.95
C GLY A 426 26.29 -1.11 -22.00
N LYS A 427 27.31 -0.48 -22.58
CA LYS A 427 27.15 0.51 -23.65
C LYS A 427 27.09 -0.16 -25.01
N VAL A 428 26.44 0.51 -25.97
CA VAL A 428 26.51 0.12 -27.37
C VAL A 428 27.97 0.19 -27.84
N GLY A 429 28.43 -0.87 -28.50
CA GLY A 429 29.82 -1.06 -28.91
C GLY A 429 30.00 -2.41 -29.59
N ASP A 430 31.24 -2.90 -29.71
CA ASP A 430 31.60 -4.11 -30.47
C ASP A 430 30.73 -5.34 -30.13
N SER A 431 30.34 -5.49 -28.87
CA SER A 431 29.59 -6.65 -28.37
C SER A 431 28.09 -6.41 -28.14
N LEU A 432 27.61 -5.17 -28.17
CA LEU A 432 26.27 -4.78 -27.72
C LEU A 432 25.59 -3.87 -28.74
N LYS A 433 24.44 -4.30 -29.25
CA LYS A 433 23.60 -3.50 -30.17
C LYS A 433 22.70 -2.49 -29.45
N TYR A 434 22.44 -2.72 -28.16
CA TYR A 434 21.53 -1.91 -27.33
C TYR A 434 21.97 -1.96 -25.88
N GLU A 435 21.76 -0.88 -25.15
CA GLU A 435 22.19 -0.76 -23.75
C GLU A 435 21.53 -1.80 -22.83
N GLU A 436 22.31 -2.27 -21.86
CA GLU A 436 21.88 -3.15 -20.77
C GLU A 436 22.39 -2.61 -19.45
N GLN A 437 21.65 -2.88 -18.39
CA GLN A 437 21.98 -2.48 -17.04
C GLN A 437 21.94 -3.72 -16.17
N VAL A 438 22.93 -3.88 -15.29
CA VAL A 438 23.05 -5.06 -14.45
C VAL A 438 23.29 -4.66 -13.01
N VAL A 439 22.44 -5.15 -12.12
CA VAL A 439 22.62 -5.06 -10.67
C VAL A 439 22.95 -6.43 -10.10
N TYR A 440 23.74 -6.45 -9.03
CA TYR A 440 24.23 -7.70 -8.40
C TYR A 440 23.78 -7.78 -6.94
N ARG A 441 22.60 -7.23 -6.67
CA ARG A 441 21.95 -7.27 -5.36
C ARG A 441 20.45 -7.31 -5.51
N ASP A 442 19.79 -8.10 -4.67
CA ASP A 442 18.32 -8.24 -4.67
C ASP A 442 17.66 -6.92 -4.29
N ASP A 443 18.23 -6.18 -3.34
CA ASP A 443 17.71 -4.89 -2.85
C ASP A 443 17.88 -3.71 -3.83
N ALA A 444 18.63 -3.87 -4.91
CA ALA A 444 18.82 -2.81 -5.90
C ALA A 444 17.64 -2.67 -6.90
N ILE A 445 16.66 -3.58 -6.88
CA ILE A 445 15.63 -3.66 -7.93
C ILE A 445 14.29 -4.17 -7.42
N ARG A 446 13.17 -3.57 -7.86
CA ARG A 446 11.81 -4.05 -7.55
C ARG A 446 10.91 -4.12 -8.78
N PRO A 447 10.14 -5.20 -8.98
CA PRO A 447 9.12 -5.21 -10.02
C PRO A 447 8.03 -4.20 -9.63
N ALA A 448 7.67 -3.31 -10.54
CA ALA A 448 6.74 -2.22 -10.24
C ALA A 448 5.51 -2.23 -11.14
N TYR A 449 5.67 -2.64 -12.41
CA TYR A 449 4.56 -2.72 -13.36
C TYR A 449 4.68 -3.92 -14.29
N ILE A 450 3.55 -4.31 -14.89
CA ILE A 450 3.45 -5.24 -16.00
C ILE A 450 2.89 -4.48 -17.20
N ILE A 451 3.50 -4.62 -18.36
CA ILE A 451 2.92 -4.15 -19.63
C ILE A 451 2.58 -5.37 -20.46
N VAL A 452 1.30 -5.53 -20.78
CA VAL A 452 0.76 -6.60 -21.63
C VAL A 452 0.49 -6.04 -23.02
N TYR A 453 0.95 -6.73 -24.05
CA TYR A 453 0.92 -6.25 -25.44
C TYR A 453 0.84 -7.41 -26.43
N ARG A 454 0.54 -7.07 -27.69
CA ARG A 454 0.63 -7.97 -28.85
C ARG A 454 1.47 -7.32 -29.96
N LEU A 455 2.06 -8.16 -30.81
CA LEU A 455 2.84 -7.74 -31.99
C LEU A 455 2.03 -7.89 -33.26
#